data_AF-A0A917JNG8-F1
#
_entry.id   AF-A0A917JNG8-F1
#
_cell.length_a   1.000
_cell.length_b   1.000
_cell.length_c   1.000
_cell.angle_alpha   90.00
_cell.angle_beta   90.00
_cell.angle_gamma   90.00
#
_symmetry.space_group_name_H-M   'P 1'
#
loop_
_entity.id
_entity.type
_entity.pdbx_description
1 polymer ?
#
loop_
_entity_poly.entity_id
_entity_poly.type
_entity_poly.pdbx_seq_one_letter_code
_entity_poly.pdbx_strand_id
1 'polypeptide(L)'
;MSVLAIMAQPGPPPDFPTAARRHYQNALLLRKEQRLPNADHVAGMAAECGLKAILIGYLDGFVNKKNNKPDHPVHPSGKPGPSYGHLPTLWEEICLVASGRNANAFYLAMTQKNPFHR
;
A
#
# COMPACT_ATOMS: atom_id res chain seq x y z
N MET A 1 -8.27 19.66 -41.32
CA MET A 1 -7.23 19.12 -40.42
C MET A 1 -7.89 18.85 -39.07
N SER A 2 -8.21 17.59 -38.77
CA SER A 2 -8.85 17.21 -37.51
C SER A 2 -7.78 16.64 -36.59
N VAL A 3 -7.53 17.30 -35.46
CA VAL A 3 -6.57 16.83 -34.45
C VAL A 3 -7.23 15.68 -33.69
N LEU A 4 -6.79 14.46 -33.96
CA LEU A 4 -7.12 13.30 -33.14
C LEU A 4 -6.54 13.54 -31.74
N ALA A 5 -7.42 13.84 -30.78
CA ALA A 5 -7.10 13.80 -29.38
C ALA A 5 -6.74 12.35 -29.03
N ILE A 6 -5.45 12.09 -28.80
CA ILE A 6 -4.98 10.84 -28.21
C ILE A 6 -5.51 10.83 -26.77
N MET A 7 -6.68 10.22 -26.57
CA MET A 7 -7.15 9.89 -25.24
C MET A 7 -6.16 8.88 -24.68
N ALA A 8 -5.29 9.34 -23.77
CA ALA A 8 -4.40 8.47 -23.02
C ALA A 8 -5.25 7.43 -22.29
N GLN A 9 -5.23 6.19 -22.78
CA GLN A 9 -5.85 5.06 -22.10
C GLN A 9 -5.26 5.02 -20.67
N PRO A 10 -6.09 4.84 -19.63
CA PRO A 10 -5.55 4.72 -18.28
C PRO A 10 -4.61 3.52 -18.26
N GLY A 11 -3.34 3.79 -17.97
CA GLY A 11 -2.33 2.74 -17.83
C GLY A 11 -2.75 1.72 -16.76
N PRO A 12 -2.09 0.54 -16.73
CA PRO A 12 -2.34 -0.44 -15.68
C PRO A 12 -2.18 0.22 -14.30
N PRO A 13 -2.99 -0.20 -13.30
CA PRO A 13 -2.85 0.32 -11.95
C PRO A 13 -1.40 0.14 -11.46
N PRO A 14 -0.85 1.09 -10.68
CA PRO A 14 0.53 1.01 -10.23
C PRO A 14 0.83 -0.29 -9.48
N ASP A 15 1.96 -0.94 -9.80
CA ASP A 15 2.46 -2.11 -9.09
C ASP A 15 3.12 -1.68 -7.77
N PHE A 16 2.28 -1.47 -6.75
CA PHE A 16 2.71 -1.08 -5.41
C PHE A 16 3.66 -2.09 -4.73
N PRO A 17 3.45 -3.43 -4.83
CA PRO A 17 4.40 -4.41 -4.31
C PRO A 17 5.82 -4.24 -4.87
N THR A 18 5.94 -4.11 -6.20
CA THR A 18 7.25 -3.94 -6.85
C THR A 18 7.88 -2.59 -6.48
N ALA A 19 7.08 -1.52 -6.45
CA ALA A 19 7.56 -0.19 -6.04
C ALA A 19 8.08 -0.19 -4.60
N ALA A 20 7.34 -0.80 -3.65
CA ALA A 20 7.74 -0.90 -2.25
C ALA A 20 9.12 -1.58 -2.10
N ARG A 21 9.32 -2.72 -2.78
CA ARG A 21 10.60 -3.44 -2.75
C ARG A 21 11.75 -2.59 -3.30
N ARG A 22 11.54 -1.91 -4.44
CA ARG A 22 12.55 -1.03 -5.05
C ARG A 22 12.91 0.13 -4.13
N HIS A 23 11.92 0.80 -3.54
CA HIS A 23 12.16 1.90 -2.61
C HIS A 23 12.92 1.42 -1.37
N TYR A 24 12.57 0.26 -0.82
CA TYR A 24 13.32 -0.30 0.31
C TYR A 24 14.79 -0.57 -0.03
N GLN A 25 15.08 -1.17 -1.18
CA GLN A 25 16.45 -1.38 -1.65
C GLN A 25 17.23 -0.07 -1.81
N ASN A 26 16.60 0.95 -2.39
CA ASN A 26 17.21 2.27 -2.53
C ASN A 26 17.50 2.93 -1.17
N ALA A 27 16.58 2.80 -0.21
CA ALA A 27 16.80 3.30 1.15
C ALA A 27 17.99 2.60 1.82
N LEU A 28 18.14 1.29 1.64
CA LEU A 28 19.29 0.53 2.17
C LEU A 28 20.61 0.99 1.55
N LEU A 29 20.63 1.29 0.24
CA LEU A 29 21.81 1.83 -0.44
C LEU A 29 22.18 3.22 0.10
N LEU A 30 21.21 4.13 0.19
CA LEU A 30 21.41 5.48 0.73
C LEU A 30 21.89 5.47 2.19
N ARG A 31 21.36 4.54 2.99
CA ARG A 31 21.82 4.32 4.37
C ARG A 31 23.29 3.87 4.40
N LYS A 32 23.68 2.95 3.51
CA LYS A 32 25.07 2.47 3.40
C LYS A 32 26.02 3.61 3.04
N GLU A 33 25.57 4.55 2.20
CA GLU A 33 26.30 5.76 1.80
C GLU A 33 26.24 6.90 2.84
N GLN A 34 25.70 6.66 4.05
CA GLN A 34 25.53 7.67 5.10
C GLN A 34 24.65 8.88 4.70
N ARG A 35 23.80 8.72 3.67
CA ARG A 35 22.84 9.75 3.23
C ARG A 35 21.52 9.61 3.99
N LEU A 36 21.58 9.72 5.31
CA LEU A 36 20.50 9.33 6.22
C LEU A 36 19.15 10.03 5.96
N PRO A 37 19.08 11.36 5.69
CA PRO A 37 17.80 12.01 5.40
C PRO A 37 17.13 11.47 4.13
N ASN A 38 17.92 11.18 3.09
CA ASN A 38 17.42 10.58 1.86
C ASN A 38 16.99 9.13 2.09
N ALA A 39 17.75 8.37 2.89
CA ALA A 39 17.41 7.01 3.24
C ALA A 39 16.08 6.94 4.00
N ASP A 40 15.87 7.84 4.96
CA ASP A 40 14.63 7.95 5.72
C ASP A 40 13.42 8.26 4.82
N HIS A 41 13.53 9.30 3.99
CA HIS A 41 12.48 9.68 3.05
C HIS A 41 12.10 8.52 2.10
N VAL A 42 13.11 7.83 1.55
CA VAL A 42 12.88 6.71 0.63
C VAL A 42 12.33 5.47 1.36
N ALA A 43 12.70 5.25 2.62
CA ALA A 43 12.10 4.22 3.46
C ALA A 43 10.62 4.51 3.74
N GLY A 44 10.27 5.78 3.98
CA GLY A 44 8.88 6.23 4.10
C GLY A 44 8.05 5.91 2.85
N MET A 45 8.59 6.20 1.65
CA MET A 45 7.94 5.81 0.38
C MET A 45 7.78 4.29 0.23
N ALA A 46 8.76 3.51 0.69
CA ALA A 46 8.66 2.04 0.67
C ALA A 46 7.52 1.54 1.55
N ALA A 47 7.40 2.08 2.77
CA ALA A 47 6.32 1.77 3.70
C ALA A 47 4.95 2.16 3.15
N GLU A 48 4.82 3.37 2.59
CA GLU A 48 3.58 3.82 1.95
C GLU A 48 3.14 2.87 0.83
N CYS A 49 4.04 2.52 -0.10
CA CYS A 49 3.72 1.58 -1.18
C CYS A 49 3.35 0.19 -0.63
N GLY A 50 4.02 -0.29 0.42
CA GLY A 50 3.70 -1.56 1.07
C GLY A 50 2.29 -1.56 1.65
N LEU A 51 1.90 -0.49 2.35
CA LEU A 51 0.55 -0.33 2.88
C LEU A 51 -0.50 -0.29 1.77
N LYS A 52 -0.26 0.44 0.67
CA LYS A 52 -1.16 0.46 -0.48
C LYS A 52 -1.37 -0.94 -1.07
N ALA A 53 -0.29 -1.71 -1.19
CA ALA A 53 -0.36 -3.10 -1.66
C ALA A 53 -1.22 -3.98 -0.74
N ILE A 54 -1.11 -3.83 0.59
CA ILE A 54 -1.92 -4.57 1.55
C ILE A 54 -3.39 -4.19 1.44
N LEU A 55 -3.70 -2.87 1.44
CA LEU A 55 -5.06 -2.36 1.34
C LEU A 55 -5.76 -2.91 0.09
N ILE A 56 -5.09 -2.86 -1.06
CA ILE A 56 -5.67 -3.28 -2.34
C ILE A 56 -5.71 -4.81 -2.49
N GLY A 57 -4.66 -5.51 -2.04
CA GLY A 57 -4.53 -6.95 -2.25
C GLY A 57 -5.31 -7.81 -1.26
N TYR A 58 -5.58 -7.30 -0.05
CA TYR A 58 -6.10 -8.11 1.06
C TYR A 58 -7.30 -7.50 1.79
N LEU A 59 -7.53 -6.19 1.67
CA LEU A 59 -8.57 -5.47 2.43
C LEU A 59 -9.63 -4.84 1.51
N ASP A 60 -9.84 -5.43 0.33
CA ASP A 60 -10.83 -5.02 -0.67
C ASP A 60 -10.71 -3.55 -1.11
N GLY A 61 -9.54 -2.94 -0.91
CA GLY A 61 -9.27 -1.58 -1.34
C GLY A 61 -9.11 -1.46 -2.85
N PHE A 62 -9.35 -0.28 -3.40
CA PHE A 62 -9.08 0.04 -4.80
C PHE A 62 -8.37 1.38 -4.94
N VAL A 63 -7.69 1.61 -6.06
CA VAL A 63 -7.12 2.93 -6.36
C VAL A 63 -8.22 3.82 -6.93
N ASN A 64 -8.56 4.88 -6.20
CA ASN A 64 -9.49 5.88 -6.68
C ASN A 64 -8.84 6.68 -7.83
N LYS A 65 -9.41 6.54 -9.03
CA LYS A 65 -8.89 7.15 -10.26
C LYS A 65 -8.89 8.68 -10.25
N LYS A 66 -9.65 9.32 -9.36
CA LYS A 66 -9.73 10.79 -9.27
C LYS A 66 -8.52 11.40 -8.54
N ASN A 67 -7.96 10.68 -7.57
CA ASN A 67 -6.91 11.21 -6.69
C ASN A 67 -5.68 10.28 -6.54
N ASN A 68 -5.68 9.11 -7.20
CA ASN A 68 -4.64 8.09 -7.13
C ASN A 68 -4.33 7.60 -5.70
N LYS A 69 -5.31 7.69 -4.79
CA LYS A 69 -5.20 7.19 -3.43
C LYS A 69 -5.98 5.87 -3.30
N PRO A 70 -5.55 4.95 -2.42
CA PRO A 70 -6.41 3.84 -2.01
C PRO A 70 -7.73 4.37 -1.44
N ASP A 71 -8.79 3.63 -1.69
CA ASP A 71 -10.15 3.89 -1.23
C ASP A 71 -10.86 2.55 -0.97
N HIS A 72 -11.98 2.54 -0.26
CA HIS A 72 -12.72 1.31 0.08
C HIS A 72 -14.11 1.34 -0.55
N PRO A 73 -14.63 0.21 -1.07
CA PRO A 73 -15.95 0.14 -1.71
C PRO A 73 -17.05 0.13 -0.64
N VAL A 74 -17.22 1.25 0.06
CA VAL A 74 -18.31 1.51 1.04
C VAL A 74 -18.22 0.61 2.29
N HIS A 75 -18.38 1.22 3.46
CA HIS A 75 -18.45 0.47 4.72
C HIS A 75 -19.75 -0.37 4.73
N PRO A 76 -19.82 -1.57 5.34
CA PRO A 76 -21.05 -2.37 5.44
C PRO A 76 -22.29 -1.65 6.00
N SER A 77 -22.10 -0.45 6.57
CA SER A 77 -23.14 0.43 7.10
C SER A 77 -23.79 1.36 6.05
N GLY A 78 -23.42 1.28 4.77
CA GLY A 78 -24.00 2.11 3.69
C GLY A 78 -23.59 3.59 3.74
N LYS A 79 -22.73 3.98 4.68
CA LYS A 79 -22.12 5.30 4.73
C LYS A 79 -20.89 5.30 3.82
N PRO A 80 -20.58 6.42 3.11
CA PRO A 80 -19.30 6.54 2.42
C PRO A 80 -18.21 6.20 3.43
N GLY A 81 -17.46 5.12 3.14
CA GLY A 81 -16.40 4.67 4.03
C GLY A 81 -15.46 5.86 4.25
N PRO A 82 -14.95 6.06 5.48
CA PRO A 82 -13.95 7.08 5.68
C PRO A 82 -12.83 6.81 4.67
N SER A 83 -12.52 7.80 3.82
CA SER A 83 -11.24 7.83 3.11
C SER A 83 -10.17 7.38 4.10
N TYR A 84 -9.25 6.49 3.70
CA TYR A 84 -8.13 6.06 4.54
C TYR A 84 -7.35 7.32 4.98
N GLY A 85 -7.80 7.95 6.06
CA GLY A 85 -7.29 9.20 6.59
C GLY A 85 -6.15 8.85 7.53
N HIS A 86 -6.20 9.37 8.76
CA HIS A 86 -5.52 8.66 9.84
C HIS A 86 -6.21 7.31 10.01
N LEU A 87 -5.40 6.26 10.15
CA LEU A 87 -5.85 4.88 10.37
C LEU A 87 -5.71 4.49 11.86
N PRO A 88 -6.24 5.26 12.84
CA PRO A 88 -6.06 4.92 14.24
C PRO A 88 -6.75 3.59 14.57
N THR A 89 -7.90 3.33 13.96
CA THR A 89 -8.65 2.08 14.15
C THR A 89 -8.08 0.92 13.36
N LEU A 90 -7.26 1.13 12.32
CA LEU A 90 -6.63 0.03 11.59
C LEU A 90 -5.68 -0.75 12.49
N TRP A 91 -5.00 -0.08 13.42
CA TRP A 91 -4.17 -0.78 14.40
C TRP A 91 -5.02 -1.68 15.30
N GLU A 92 -6.18 -1.19 15.75
CA GLU A 92 -7.14 -1.97 16.53
C GLU A 92 -7.71 -3.13 15.71
N GLU A 93 -8.03 -2.92 14.43
CA GLU A 93 -8.48 -3.96 13.50
C GLU A 93 -7.40 -5.01 13.22
N ILE A 94 -6.13 -4.60 13.05
CA ILE A 94 -4.99 -5.50 12.92
C ILE A 94 -4.82 -6.29 14.21
N CYS A 95 -4.90 -5.66 15.38
CA CYS A 95 -4.83 -6.34 16.67
C CYS A 95 -6.00 -7.33 16.83
N LEU A 96 -7.22 -6.98 16.40
CA LEU A 96 -8.40 -7.85 16.42
C LEU A 96 -8.25 -9.03 15.45
N VAL A 97 -7.73 -8.81 14.25
CA VAL A 97 -7.44 -9.87 13.27
C VAL A 97 -6.32 -10.78 13.78
N ALA A 98 -5.28 -10.20 14.38
CA ALA A 98 -4.12 -10.92 14.92
C ALA A 98 -4.41 -11.66 16.24
N SER A 99 -5.50 -11.33 16.94
CA SER A 99 -5.92 -12.00 18.19
C SER A 99 -7.20 -12.84 18.04
N GLY A 100 -7.94 -12.69 16.94
CA GLY A 100 -9.19 -13.40 16.67
C GLY A 100 -9.02 -14.76 15.98
N ARG A 101 -10.13 -15.36 15.52
CA ARG A 101 -10.12 -16.69 14.84
C ARG A 101 -9.27 -16.73 13.56
N ASN A 102 -9.05 -15.58 12.93
CA ASN A 102 -8.20 -15.46 11.74
C ASN A 102 -6.74 -15.14 12.07
N ALA A 103 -6.36 -15.09 13.36
CA ALA A 103 -5.01 -14.83 13.82
C ALA A 103 -4.01 -15.78 13.19
N ASN A 104 -4.36 -17.05 13.05
CA ASN A 104 -3.45 -18.04 12.47
C ASN A 104 -3.21 -17.79 10.96
N ALA A 105 -4.26 -17.39 10.21
CA ALA A 105 -4.11 -17.04 8.80
C ALA A 105 -3.30 -15.75 8.62
N PHE A 106 -3.53 -14.76 9.49
CA PHE A 106 -2.77 -13.51 9.52
C PHE A 106 -1.30 -13.75 9.90
N TYR A 107 -1.06 -14.56 10.93
CA TYR A 107 0.28 -14.97 11.37
C TYR A 107 1.00 -15.76 10.27
N LEU A 108 0.32 -16.67 9.58
CA LEU A 108 0.87 -17.38 8.43
C LEU A 108 1.24 -16.38 7.32
N ALA A 109 0.38 -15.42 6.98
CA ALA A 109 0.69 -14.39 5.99
C ALA A 109 1.90 -13.52 6.37
N MET A 110 2.07 -13.22 7.67
CA MET A 110 3.20 -12.45 8.21
C MET A 110 4.50 -13.27 8.33
N THR A 111 4.40 -14.59 8.51
CA THR A 111 5.55 -15.51 8.65
C THR A 111 5.94 -16.19 7.35
N GLN A 112 5.14 -16.04 6.29
CA GLN A 112 5.60 -16.36 4.94
C GLN A 112 6.87 -15.55 4.63
N LYS A 113 7.78 -16.17 3.86
CA LYS A 113 9.09 -15.60 3.50
C LYS A 113 8.93 -14.11 3.19
N ASN A 114 9.60 -13.28 3.99
CA ASN A 114 9.49 -11.82 3.92
C ASN A 114 9.45 -11.38 2.45
N PRO A 115 8.33 -10.84 1.94
CA PRO A 115 8.14 -10.59 0.51
C PRO A 115 9.09 -9.51 -0.02
N PHE A 116 9.84 -8.84 0.87
CA PHE A 116 10.88 -7.86 0.53
C PHE A 116 12.29 -8.44 0.52
N HIS A 117 12.49 -9.67 0.99
CA HIS A 117 13.77 -10.39 0.94
C HIS A 117 13.66 -11.58 -0.03
N ARG A 118 14.33 -11.48 -1.18
CA ARG A 118 14.57 -12.61 -2.09
C ARG A 118 15.82 -13.36 -1.67
#